data_AF-A0A368DJ62-F1
#
_entry.id   AF-A0A368DJ62-F1
#
_cell.length_a   1.000
_cell.length_b   1.000
_cell.length_c   1.000
_cell.angle_alpha   90.00
_cell.angle_beta   90.00
_cell.angle_gamma   90.00
#
_symmetry.space_group_name_H-M   'P 1'
#
loop_
_entity.id
_entity.type
_entity.pdbx_description
1 polymer ?
#
loop_
_entity_poly.entity_id
_entity_poly.type
_entity_poly.pdbx_seq_one_letter_code
_entity_poly.pdbx_strand_id
1 'polypeptide(L)' 'NSGLYGNRIDKMRYTLGTDFELDGPHSIRIFTRIDHRIYNNNSIKLILGVDYQLKLNDLLPGKSKKGKL' A
#
# COMPACT_ATOMS: atom_id res chain seq x y z
N ASN A 1 14.85 -1.03 35.13
CA ASN A 1 14.33 -2.32 34.64
C ASN A 1 14.43 -2.39 33.12
N SER A 2 15.65 -2.56 32.64
CA SER A 2 15.98 -2.97 31.28
C SER A 2 15.83 -4.50 31.21
N GLY A 3 14.91 -5.00 30.41
CA GLY A 3 14.72 -6.44 30.27
C GLY A 3 13.82 -6.80 29.08
N LEU A 4 14.47 -7.14 27.96
CA LEU A 4 13.92 -8.00 26.91
C LEU A 4 12.71 -7.44 26.14
N TYR A 5 12.94 -6.45 25.28
CA TYR A 5 12.13 -6.28 24.07
C TYR A 5 12.46 -7.40 23.10
N GLY A 6 12.05 -8.63 23.44
CA GLY A 6 11.96 -9.71 22.46
C GLY A 6 11.02 -9.29 21.34
N ASN A 7 11.24 -9.81 20.13
CA ASN A 7 10.34 -9.63 18.98
C ASN A 7 8.90 -10.00 19.38
N ARG A 8 8.14 -8.99 19.83
CA ARG A 8 6.78 -9.14 20.32
C ARG A 8 5.86 -8.72 19.19
N ILE A 9 4.94 -9.60 18.84
CA ILE A 9 3.92 -9.30 17.83
C ILE A 9 3.00 -8.23 18.41
N ASP A 10 3.12 -6.99 17.97
CA ASP A 10 2.31 -5.87 18.47
C ASP A 10 0.94 -5.76 17.77
N LYS A 11 0.87 -6.25 16.54
CA LYS A 11 -0.28 -6.06 15.65
C LYS A 11 -0.44 -7.19 14.64
N MET A 12 -1.68 -7.60 14.42
CA MET A 12 -2.10 -8.46 13.33
C MET A 12 -2.78 -7.64 12.23
N ARG A 13 -2.49 -7.98 10.97
CA ARG A 13 -3.08 -7.35 9.80
C ARG A 13 -3.56 -8.41 8.82
N TYR A 14 -4.83 -8.35 8.49
CA TYR A 14 -5.44 -9.15 7.43
C TYR A 14 -5.86 -8.21 6.31
N THR A 15 -5.44 -8.48 5.08
CA THR A 15 -5.86 -7.70 3.90
C THR A 15 -6.40 -8.66 2.87
N LEU A 16 -7.62 -8.40 2.40
CA LEU A 16 -8.25 -9.10 1.28
C LEU A 16 -8.55 -8.05 0.21
N GLY A 17 -8.23 -8.34 -1.04
CA GLY A 17 -8.49 -7.42 -2.13
C GLY A 17 -8.43 -8.10 -3.48
N THR A 18 -8.88 -7.35 -4.49
CA THR A 18 -8.86 -7.74 -5.89
C THR A 18 -8.08 -6.69 -6.66
N ASP A 19 -7.18 -7.16 -7.51
CA ASP A 19 -6.39 -6.35 -8.42
C ASP A 19 -6.99 -6.48 -9.83
N PHE A 20 -7.26 -5.32 -10.44
CA PHE A 20 -7.69 -5.20 -11.83
C PHE A 20 -6.54 -4.60 -12.62
N GLU A 21 -5.92 -5.42 -13.46
CA GLU A 21 -4.99 -4.95 -14.47
C GLU A 21 -5.80 -4.37 -15.63
N LEU A 22 -5.62 -3.07 -15.86
CA LEU A 22 -6.11 -2.38 -17.04
C LEU A 22 -4.97 -2.37 -18.05
N ASP A 23 -5.28 -2.60 -19.32
CA ASP A 23 -4.29 -2.70 -20.39
C ASP A 23 -3.26 -1.54 -20.33
N GLY A 24 -1.98 -1.87 -20.52
CA GLY A 24 -0.85 -0.97 -20.24
C GLY A 24 -0.42 -0.95 -18.77
N PRO A 25 0.09 0.18 -18.24
CA PRO A 25 0.64 0.23 -16.88
C PRO A 25 -0.36 0.74 -15.84
N HIS A 26 -1.64 0.52 -16.09
CA HIS A 26 -2.74 0.97 -15.25
C HIS A 26 -3.21 -0.20 -14.41
N SER A 27 -3.21 -0.07 -13.08
CA SER A 27 -3.82 -1.08 -12.22
C SER A 27 -4.69 -0.41 -11.16
N ILE A 28 -5.85 -0.99 -10.91
CA ILE A 28 -6.74 -0.58 -9.83
C ILE A 28 -6.79 -1.73 -8.83
N ARG A 29 -6.54 -1.44 -7.56
CA ARG A 29 -6.74 -2.40 -6.48
C ARG A 29 -7.85 -1.92 -5.59
N ILE A 30 -8.79 -2.81 -5.27
CA ILE A 30 -9.79 -2.58 -4.25
C ILE A 30 -9.51 -3.54 -3.11
N PHE A 31 -9.38 -3.03 -1.88
CA PHE A 31 -9.07 -3.88 -0.74
C PHE A 31 -9.84 -3.50 0.51
N THR A 32 -10.08 -4.51 1.33
CA THR A 32 -10.51 -4.40 2.73
C THR A 32 -9.40 -4.90 3.62
N ARG A 33 -9.11 -4.15 4.69
CA ARG A 33 -8.07 -4.49 5.66
C ARG A 33 -8.60 -4.40 7.07
N ILE A 34 -8.27 -5.42 7.88
CA ILE A 34 -8.52 -5.47 9.31
C ILE A 34 -7.19 -5.38 10.04
N ASP A 35 -7.05 -4.33 10.84
CA ASP A 35 -5.89 -4.09 11.69
C ASP A 35 -6.30 -4.30 13.16
N HIS A 36 -5.64 -5.22 13.86
CA HIS A 36 -5.93 -5.58 15.25
C HIS A 36 -4.68 -5.42 16.13
N ARG A 37 -4.76 -4.58 17.17
CA ARG A 37 -3.66 -4.34 18.13
C ARG A 37 -3.80 -5.26 19.35
N ILE A 38 -2.70 -5.88 19.76
CA ILE A 38 -2.72 -6.94 20.79
C ILE A 38 -2.55 -6.39 22.22
N TYR A 39 -1.72 -5.36 22.42
CA TYR A 39 -1.26 -4.98 23.77
C TYR A 39 -1.68 -3.60 24.28
N ASN A 40 -2.22 -2.73 23.44
CA ASN A 40 -2.68 -1.42 23.88
C ASN A 40 -4.00 -1.04 23.20
N ASN A 41 -5.06 -0.91 24.02
CA ASN A 41 -6.44 -0.59 23.65
C ASN A 41 -6.93 -1.44 22.45
N ASN A 42 -7.37 -2.67 22.74
CA ASN A 42 -7.76 -3.80 21.86
C ASN A 42 -8.73 -3.45 20.72
N SER A 43 -8.33 -2.50 19.88
CA SER A 43 -9.17 -1.85 18.90
C SER A 43 -9.02 -2.59 17.58
N ILE A 44 -10.16 -2.96 17.00
CA ILE A 44 -10.25 -3.47 15.64
C ILE A 44 -10.50 -2.28 14.73
N LYS A 45 -9.65 -2.09 13.71
CA LYS A 45 -9.84 -1.08 12.67
C LYS A 45 -10.18 -1.78 11.37
N LEU A 46 -11.33 -1.43 10.80
CA LEU A 46 -11.71 -1.79 9.43
C LEU A 46 -11.29 -0.64 8.50
N ILE A 47 -10.56 -0.96 7.46
CA ILE A 47 -10.06 -0.02 6.46
C ILE A 47 -10.56 -0.48 5.09
N LEU A 48 -11.22 0.42 4.37
CA LEU A 48 -11.54 0.27 2.96
C LEU A 48 -10.58 1.14 2.16
N GLY A 49 -10.01 0.59 1.09
CA GLY A 49 -9.04 1.30 0.27
C GLY A 49 -9.17 0.99 -1.20
N VAL A 50 -8.80 1.98 -2.01
CA VAL A 50 -8.64 1.88 -3.46
C VAL A 50 -7.25 2.40 -3.79
N ASP A 51 -6.40 1.56 -4.37
CA ASP A 51 -5.11 1.98 -4.91
C ASP A 51 -5.24 2.09 -6.43
N TYR A 52 -4.62 3.12 -7.01
CA TYR A 52 -4.54 3.27 -8.46
C TYR A 52 -3.09 3.53 -8.85
N GLN A 53 -2.56 2.69 -9.73
CA GLN A 53 -1.21 2.81 -10.24
C GLN A 53 -1.22 3.50 -11.61
N LEU A 54 -0.38 4.53 -11.73
CA LEU A 54 -0.15 5.30 -12.94
C LEU A 54 1.33 5.28 -13.28
N LYS A 55 1.65 5.12 -14.56
CA LYS A 55 3.02 5.30 -15.05
C LYS A 55 3.24 6.75 -15.45
N LEU A 56 4.06 7.44 -14.67
CA LEU A 56 4.39 8.85 -14.89
C LEU A 56 4.99 9.11 -16.29
N ASN A 57 5.74 8.15 -16.84
CA ASN A 57 6.36 8.28 -18.18
C ASN A 57 5.34 8.33 -19.32
N ASP A 58 4.14 7.78 -19.13
CA ASP A 58 3.08 7.79 -20.14
C ASP A 58 2.18 9.03 -19.97
N LEU A 59 2.22 9.67 -18.79
CA LEU A 59 1.48 10.90 -18.46
C LEU A 59 2.27 12.18 -18.72
N LEU A 60 3.59 12.14 -18.72
CA LEU A 60 4.43 13.29 -19.04
C LEU A 60 4.67 13.32 -20.56
N PRO A 61 3.96 14.17 -21.34
CA PRO A 61 4.25 14.32 -22.75
C PRO A 61 5.71 14.76 -22.90
N GLY A 62 6.49 13.94 -23.60
CA GLY A 62 7.94 14.09 -23.71
C GLY A 62 8.38 15.50 -24.10
N LYS A 63 8.81 16.28 -23.11
CA LYS A 63 9.81 17.35 -23.29
C LYS A 63 11.19 16.86 -22.84
N SER A 64 11.53 15.60 -23.14
CA SER A 64 12.94 15.24 -23.18
C SER A 64 13.53 15.84 -24.45
N LYS A 65 13.91 17.12 -24.38
CA LYS A 65 14.84 17.70 -25.36
C LYS A 65 16.12 16.88 -25.24
N LYS A 66 16.36 15.96 -26.17
CA LYS A 66 17.70 15.44 -26.41
C LYS A 66 18.58 16.66 -26.67
N GLY A 67 19.40 17.03 -25.69
CA GLY A 67 20.46 18.01 -25.89
C GLY A 67 21.34 17.49 -27.02
N LYS A 68 21.41 18.24 -28.12
CA LYS A 68 22.45 18.01 -29.13
C LYS A 68 23.78 18.33 -28.45
N LEU A 69 24.63 17.31 -28.32
CA LEU A 69 26.08 17.46 -28.11
C LEU A 69 26.71 18.00 -29.40
#